data_AF-A0A329RZP3-F1
#
_entry.id   AF-A0A329RZP3-F1
#
_cell.length_a   1.000
_cell.length_b   1.000
_cell.length_c   1.000
_cell.angle_alpha   90.00
_cell.angle_beta   90.00
_cell.angle_gamma   90.00
#
_symmetry.space_group_name_H-M   'P 1'
#
loop_
_entity.id
_entity.type
_entity.pdbx_description
1 polymer ?
#
loop_
_entity_poly.entity_id
_entity_poly.type
_entity_poly.pdbx_seq_one_letter_code
_entity_poly.pdbx_strand_id
1 'polypeptide(L)'
;MSMLSFSRRHRSLLWYRSAQRALARRQQRQLQQQPQTKIKRASVPSRMLARPTTSSAVMALAKQARSTESLAKTMVIHSASAAPDSSSSVGAVAAVAAAAISTVEDSTNATAALATPQSPQLTDTVMAMTTAKEAVTSGISLEQATDRSDKPQPQESSWSAMLIALFAMIQPEWAKEKLELEEIPLEEIPITSVPPQVSEVLPSRDSALFWRYDMDSYAANSKNEDRSQCVLDSIDRPGRGTDTPVFFCGCYDGHGGEEAVDFVQKKLYGNIRAHLVENDEPVAHSIIMGFKDTEEEFKRRSQIKFEQGSWSSCSVGACAVMALVIEKKLYVANCGDCRAIMAYRESDGTLSVEQITFDHSANEEREQRRLRVLYPEDYDIVCEIGQKNFYVKGRLQPTRSIGDTYMKVKDVNRYPMPRGLRIRGSFRRPYISAVPDIFQVDLQNRKPEFVVLGSDGLFGELKNEEIVQLVDQFRDQGVQNVSQALREAVLERITEIYGTTAADLENVLPGNRRDYHDDITIDVLHFTPPRAAAQAKAA
;
A
#
# COMPACT_ATOMS: atom_id res chain seq x y z
N MET A 1 -7.05 -24.95 24.52
CA MET A 1 -7.93 -24.88 23.33
C MET A 1 -7.40 -23.98 22.20
N SER A 2 -6.37 -23.14 22.40
CA SER A 2 -5.95 -22.09 21.45
C SER A 2 -5.27 -22.56 20.14
N MET A 3 -4.45 -23.62 20.14
CA MET A 3 -3.70 -24.01 18.93
C MET A 3 -4.60 -24.42 17.74
N LEU A 4 -5.77 -25.00 18.01
CA LEU A 4 -6.68 -25.48 16.95
C LEU A 4 -7.43 -24.36 16.22
N SER A 5 -7.61 -23.18 16.83
CA SER A 5 -8.22 -22.03 16.15
C SER A 5 -7.23 -21.32 15.21
N PHE A 6 -5.94 -21.31 15.56
CA PHE A 6 -4.86 -20.78 14.71
C PHE A 6 -4.76 -21.59 13.40
N SER A 7 -4.70 -22.92 13.49
CA SER A 7 -4.65 -23.81 12.31
C SER A 7 -5.84 -23.62 11.37
N ARG A 8 -7.05 -23.32 11.87
CA ARG A 8 -8.22 -23.04 11.01
C ARG A 8 -8.08 -21.73 10.24
N ARG A 9 -7.71 -20.62 10.90
CA ARG A 9 -7.48 -19.32 10.21
C ARG A 9 -6.37 -19.42 9.16
N HIS A 10 -5.31 -20.14 9.47
CA HIS A 10 -4.17 -20.31 8.58
C HIS A 10 -4.52 -21.18 7.35
N ARG A 11 -5.31 -22.25 7.51
CA ARG A 11 -5.83 -23.05 6.37
C ARG A 11 -6.74 -22.26 5.43
N SER A 12 -7.55 -21.32 5.94
CA SER A 12 -8.33 -20.41 5.08
C SER A 12 -7.44 -19.45 4.28
N LEU A 13 -6.34 -18.97 4.86
CA LEU A 13 -5.35 -18.12 4.19
C LEU A 13 -4.60 -18.87 3.07
N LEU A 14 -4.20 -20.12 3.34
CA LEU A 14 -3.61 -21.02 2.34
C LEU A 14 -4.58 -21.36 1.21
N TRP A 15 -5.86 -21.62 1.52
CA TRP A 15 -6.91 -21.82 0.50
C TRP A 15 -7.14 -20.55 -0.33
N TYR A 16 -7.10 -19.37 0.30
CA TYR A 16 -7.28 -18.08 -0.36
C TYR A 16 -6.10 -17.72 -1.28
N ARG A 17 -4.84 -17.80 -0.81
CA ARG A 17 -3.65 -17.68 -1.71
C ARG A 17 -3.71 -18.72 -2.83
N SER A 18 -4.29 -19.90 -2.60
CA SER A 18 -4.52 -20.90 -3.66
C SER A 18 -5.64 -20.52 -4.64
N ALA A 19 -6.69 -19.82 -4.18
CA ALA A 19 -7.74 -19.29 -5.04
C ALA A 19 -7.24 -18.15 -5.92
N GLN A 20 -6.41 -17.24 -5.40
CA GLN A 20 -5.71 -16.23 -6.20
C GLN A 20 -4.84 -16.86 -7.29
N ARG A 21 -4.00 -17.84 -6.92
CA ARG A 21 -3.21 -18.61 -7.88
C ARG A 21 -4.06 -19.33 -8.91
N ALA A 22 -5.21 -19.89 -8.53
CA ALA A 22 -6.13 -20.52 -9.48
C ALA A 22 -6.75 -19.50 -10.47
N LEU A 23 -7.07 -18.29 -10.01
CA LEU A 23 -7.60 -17.21 -10.84
C LEU A 23 -6.53 -16.67 -11.80
N ALA A 24 -5.36 -16.30 -11.28
CA ALA A 24 -4.22 -15.79 -12.05
C ALA A 24 -3.73 -16.81 -13.09
N ARG A 25 -3.49 -18.07 -12.70
CA ARG A 25 -3.09 -19.15 -13.63
C ARG A 25 -4.16 -19.42 -14.70
N ARG A 26 -5.45 -19.20 -14.42
CA ARG A 26 -6.54 -19.31 -15.40
C ARG A 26 -6.53 -18.15 -16.39
N GLN A 27 -6.28 -16.92 -15.93
CA GLN A 27 -6.12 -15.75 -16.80
C GLN A 27 -4.86 -15.88 -17.68
N GLN A 28 -3.71 -16.25 -17.10
CA GLN A 28 -2.45 -16.42 -17.82
C GLN A 28 -2.53 -17.52 -18.89
N ARG A 29 -3.21 -18.65 -18.61
CA ARG A 29 -3.49 -19.68 -19.62
C ARG A 29 -4.44 -19.20 -20.73
N GLN A 30 -5.37 -18.30 -20.44
CA GLN A 30 -6.24 -17.67 -21.46
C GLN A 30 -5.49 -16.65 -22.33
N LEU A 31 -4.47 -15.97 -21.79
CA LEU A 31 -3.57 -15.12 -22.57
C LEU A 31 -2.70 -15.95 -23.53
N GLN A 32 -2.17 -17.09 -23.08
CA GLN A 32 -1.31 -17.97 -23.88
C GLN A 32 -2.03 -18.77 -24.99
N GLN A 33 -3.36 -18.84 -24.99
CA GLN A 33 -4.14 -19.69 -25.92
C GLN A 33 -4.78 -18.93 -27.09
N GLN A 34 -4.49 -17.64 -27.30
CA GLN A 34 -4.97 -16.94 -28.49
C GLN A 34 -4.14 -17.33 -29.74
N PRO A 35 -4.78 -17.70 -30.87
CA PRO A 35 -4.06 -18.13 -32.06
C PRO A 35 -3.38 -16.94 -32.75
N GLN A 36 -2.05 -16.95 -32.81
CA GLN A 36 -1.29 -15.98 -33.61
C GLN A 36 -1.70 -16.10 -35.09
N THR A 37 -2.22 -15.00 -35.65
CA THR A 37 -2.53 -14.88 -37.07
C THR A 37 -1.23 -14.93 -37.88
N LYS A 38 -1.04 -15.99 -38.68
CA LYS A 38 0.20 -16.24 -39.43
C LYS A 38 0.43 -15.18 -40.53
N ILE A 39 1.14 -14.11 -40.19
CA ILE A 39 1.72 -13.20 -41.17
C ILE A 39 2.78 -13.98 -41.97
N LYS A 40 2.56 -14.16 -43.27
CA LYS A 40 3.53 -14.80 -44.18
C LYS A 40 4.73 -13.88 -44.37
N ARG A 41 5.89 -14.21 -43.78
CA ARG A 41 7.17 -13.58 -44.16
C ARG A 41 7.61 -14.08 -45.54
N ALA A 42 8.07 -13.15 -46.39
CA ALA A 42 8.67 -13.46 -47.68
C ALA A 42 10.11 -14.00 -47.50
N SER A 43 10.59 -14.76 -48.49
CA SER A 43 11.91 -15.42 -48.48
C SER A 43 12.93 -14.70 -49.36
N VAL A 44 14.07 -14.33 -48.79
CA VAL A 44 15.27 -13.82 -49.49
C VAL A 44 16.51 -14.52 -48.88
N PRO A 45 17.54 -14.91 -49.66
CA PRO A 45 18.36 -16.08 -49.32
C PRO A 45 19.67 -15.81 -48.56
N SER A 46 20.23 -16.89 -48.02
CA SER A 46 21.48 -16.95 -47.25
C SER A 46 22.74 -16.57 -48.05
N ARG A 47 23.73 -15.98 -47.37
CA ARG A 47 25.14 -15.96 -47.80
C ARG A 47 26.07 -16.20 -46.60
N MET A 48 27.26 -16.75 -46.86
CA MET A 48 28.20 -17.30 -45.86
C MET A 48 29.15 -16.26 -45.24
N LEU A 49 30.01 -16.74 -44.32
CA LEU A 49 31.17 -16.12 -43.62
C LEU A 49 30.85 -15.66 -42.17
N ALA A 50 31.69 -15.88 -41.16
CA ALA A 50 32.82 -16.83 -40.99
C ALA A 50 33.07 -17.07 -39.47
N ARG A 51 33.78 -18.14 -39.09
CA ARG A 51 34.24 -18.40 -37.70
C ARG A 51 35.67 -17.87 -37.47
N PRO A 52 35.98 -17.46 -36.23
CA PRO A 52 37.30 -17.69 -35.63
C PRO A 52 37.27 -18.64 -34.42
N THR A 53 38.47 -19.09 -34.01
CA THR A 53 38.84 -19.80 -32.78
C THR A 53 40.27 -19.34 -32.41
N THR A 54 40.88 -19.62 -31.26
CA THR A 54 40.65 -20.56 -30.14
C THR A 54 40.38 -19.77 -28.82
N SER A 55 40.50 -20.24 -27.56
CA SER A 55 41.10 -21.46 -27.01
C SER A 55 40.50 -21.90 -25.65
N SER A 56 41.14 -22.93 -25.09
CA SER A 56 40.84 -23.67 -23.86
C SER A 56 41.88 -23.40 -22.76
N ALA A 57 41.44 -23.31 -21.50
CA ALA A 57 42.17 -23.59 -20.25
C ALA A 57 41.17 -23.50 -19.06
N VAL A 58 41.20 -24.30 -17.99
CA VAL A 58 41.87 -25.58 -17.63
C VAL A 58 40.92 -26.31 -16.64
N MET A 59 40.92 -27.65 -16.59
CA MET A 59 40.34 -28.44 -15.49
C MET A 59 41.45 -29.12 -14.67
N ALA A 60 41.32 -29.18 -13.34
CA ALA A 60 41.59 -30.34 -12.46
C ALA A 60 41.81 -29.94 -10.97
N LEU A 61 41.85 -30.97 -10.10
CA LEU A 61 42.23 -30.97 -8.67
C LEU A 61 41.17 -30.41 -7.69
N ALA A 62 40.84 -31.06 -6.56
CA ALA A 62 41.25 -32.39 -6.06
C ALA A 62 40.14 -33.05 -5.20
N LYS A 63 40.27 -34.37 -4.91
CA LYS A 63 39.28 -35.16 -4.16
C LYS A 63 39.90 -36.33 -3.38
N GLN A 64 40.09 -36.19 -2.06
CA GLN A 64 40.40 -37.26 -1.06
C GLN A 64 40.42 -36.62 0.35
N ALA A 65 40.15 -37.28 1.49
CA ALA A 65 39.73 -38.67 1.74
C ALA A 65 38.94 -38.86 3.07
N ARG A 66 37.95 -39.76 3.02
CA ARG A 66 37.59 -40.86 3.97
C ARG A 66 37.69 -40.71 5.52
N SER A 67 36.55 -40.97 6.18
CA SER A 67 36.29 -41.98 7.26
C SER A 67 36.81 -41.75 8.70
N THR A 68 36.24 -42.27 9.80
CA THR A 68 35.44 -43.51 10.05
C THR A 68 34.40 -43.43 11.20
N GLU A 69 33.32 -44.22 11.07
CA GLU A 69 32.62 -45.07 12.09
C GLU A 69 32.23 -44.62 13.53
N SER A 70 30.91 -44.78 13.80
CA SER A 70 30.31 -45.39 15.02
C SER A 70 30.21 -44.52 16.31
N LEU A 71 29.43 -44.88 17.35
CA LEU A 71 28.64 -46.10 17.64
C LEU A 71 27.38 -45.73 18.47
N ALA A 72 26.28 -46.47 18.32
CA ALA A 72 25.03 -46.22 19.06
C ALA A 72 25.05 -46.73 20.52
N LYS A 73 24.19 -46.15 21.38
CA LYS A 73 23.81 -46.81 22.65
C LYS A 73 22.38 -46.46 23.10
N THR A 74 21.56 -47.50 23.22
CA THR A 74 20.18 -47.45 23.72
C THR A 74 20.14 -47.45 25.24
N MET A 75 19.16 -46.77 25.84
CA MET A 75 18.60 -47.17 27.14
C MET A 75 17.08 -47.07 27.14
N VAL A 76 16.45 -48.08 27.73
CA VAL A 76 15.00 -48.24 27.98
C VAL A 76 14.88 -48.78 29.40
N ILE A 77 13.89 -48.34 30.20
CA ILE A 77 13.22 -49.19 31.22
C ILE A 77 11.96 -48.51 31.83
N HIS A 78 10.90 -49.32 31.88
CA HIS A 78 9.63 -49.32 32.65
C HIS A 78 8.97 -48.07 33.30
N SER A 79 7.87 -47.65 32.68
CA SER A 79 6.46 -47.81 33.13
C SER A 79 6.08 -48.17 34.60
N ALA A 80 5.25 -47.34 35.24
CA ALA A 80 4.11 -47.65 36.14
C ALA A 80 3.28 -46.34 36.36
N SER A 81 1.98 -46.22 36.09
CA SER A 81 0.77 -46.87 36.67
C SER A 81 0.27 -46.28 38.01
N ALA A 82 -0.76 -45.41 37.97
CA ALA A 82 -1.91 -45.39 38.90
C ALA A 82 -2.98 -44.33 38.51
N ALA A 83 -4.27 -44.67 38.70
CA ALA A 83 -5.39 -43.74 38.92
C ALA A 83 -6.00 -44.05 40.31
N PRO A 84 -6.95 -43.26 40.85
CA PRO A 84 -8.37 -43.60 40.61
C PRO A 84 -9.42 -42.45 40.63
N ASP A 85 -10.41 -42.57 39.74
CA ASP A 85 -11.88 -42.52 39.90
C ASP A 85 -12.69 -41.41 40.63
N SER A 86 -13.96 -41.30 40.16
CA SER A 86 -15.19 -40.75 40.77
C SER A 86 -15.42 -39.23 40.71
N SER A 87 -16.65 -38.69 40.52
CA SER A 87 -17.92 -39.24 39.97
C SER A 87 -18.85 -38.06 39.52
N SER A 88 -19.52 -38.13 38.35
CA SER A 88 -20.96 -38.46 38.13
C SER A 88 -21.96 -37.27 38.11
N SER A 89 -23.22 -37.54 37.70
CA SER A 89 -24.27 -36.61 37.20
C SER A 89 -23.92 -35.91 35.87
N VAL A 90 -24.68 -35.94 34.76
CA VAL A 90 -26.09 -36.23 34.41
C VAL A 90 -27.07 -35.06 34.67
N GLY A 91 -27.57 -34.48 33.57
CA GLY A 91 -28.66 -33.49 33.56
C GLY A 91 -28.86 -32.87 32.17
N ALA A 92 -29.93 -33.25 31.47
CA ALA A 92 -30.29 -32.70 30.16
C ALA A 92 -31.78 -32.35 30.10
N VAL A 93 -32.11 -31.14 29.65
CA VAL A 93 -33.48 -30.69 29.32
C VAL A 93 -33.40 -29.78 28.08
N ALA A 94 -34.43 -29.80 27.24
CA ALA A 94 -34.48 -29.14 25.94
C ALA A 94 -35.26 -27.80 25.96
N ALA A 95 -35.39 -27.19 24.78
CA ALA A 95 -36.01 -25.89 24.55
C ALA A 95 -37.54 -25.85 24.73
N VAL A 96 -38.07 -24.64 24.94
CA VAL A 96 -39.46 -24.24 24.69
C VAL A 96 -39.44 -22.88 23.97
N ALA A 97 -40.45 -22.59 23.16
CA ALA A 97 -40.56 -21.33 22.42
C ALA A 97 -42.00 -20.79 22.39
N ALA A 98 -42.11 -19.51 22.00
CA ALA A 98 -43.27 -18.83 21.43
C ALA A 98 -44.41 -18.28 22.33
N ALA A 99 -44.97 -17.19 21.79
CA ALA A 99 -46.35 -16.69 21.88
C ALA A 99 -46.88 -16.02 23.18
N ALA A 100 -47.18 -14.73 23.05
CA ALA A 100 -48.38 -14.10 23.58
C ALA A 100 -48.87 -13.04 22.55
N ILE A 101 -50.19 -12.89 22.39
CA ILE A 101 -50.85 -11.98 21.42
C ILE A 101 -52.00 -11.27 22.14
N SER A 102 -52.24 -10.00 21.83
CA SER A 102 -53.56 -9.37 21.99
C SER A 102 -53.77 -8.26 20.93
N THR A 103 -54.97 -8.21 20.35
CA THR A 103 -55.34 -7.36 19.20
C THR A 103 -56.72 -6.74 19.37
N VAL A 104 -56.86 -5.46 19.00
CA VAL A 104 -58.08 -4.73 18.57
C VAL A 104 -57.52 -3.58 17.68
N GLU A 105 -57.88 -3.28 16.43
CA GLU A 105 -59.21 -3.05 15.78
C GLU A 105 -59.94 -1.83 16.39
N ASP A 106 -60.59 -0.89 15.68
CA ASP A 106 -60.94 -0.68 14.25
C ASP A 106 -60.33 0.65 13.73
N SER A 107 -59.98 0.92 12.46
CA SER A 107 -60.67 0.84 11.15
C SER A 107 -61.60 2.02 10.78
N THR A 108 -61.27 2.74 9.69
CA THR A 108 -62.16 3.17 8.56
C THR A 108 -61.56 4.30 7.68
N ASN A 109 -61.54 4.08 6.35
CA ASN A 109 -61.85 4.99 5.21
C ASN A 109 -61.23 6.41 5.06
N ALA A 110 -61.16 7.03 3.87
CA ALA A 110 -61.00 6.55 2.48
C ALA A 110 -60.73 7.74 1.51
N THR A 111 -59.87 7.52 0.51
CA THR A 111 -59.88 8.11 -0.86
C THR A 111 -60.28 9.58 -1.16
N ALA A 112 -59.31 10.30 -1.74
CA ALA A 112 -59.37 10.97 -3.07
C ALA A 112 -59.88 12.43 -3.27
N ALA A 113 -58.92 13.28 -3.66
CA ALA A 113 -58.84 14.00 -4.96
C ALA A 113 -59.30 15.47 -5.16
N LEU A 114 -58.43 16.16 -5.95
CA LEU A 114 -58.68 17.19 -6.98
C LEU A 114 -58.64 18.70 -6.64
N ALA A 115 -58.37 19.47 -7.71
CA ALA A 115 -58.51 20.92 -7.93
C ALA A 115 -57.41 21.89 -7.38
N THR A 116 -56.52 22.29 -8.29
CA THR A 116 -55.91 23.64 -8.38
C THR A 116 -56.83 24.56 -9.23
N PRO A 117 -56.49 25.83 -9.55
CA PRO A 117 -55.51 26.79 -8.98
C PRO A 117 -56.16 28.15 -8.59
N GLN A 118 -55.38 29.10 -8.04
CA GLN A 118 -55.23 30.46 -8.62
C GLN A 118 -54.23 31.35 -7.82
N SER A 119 -53.57 32.25 -8.53
CA SER A 119 -52.85 33.42 -7.98
C SER A 119 -53.59 34.70 -8.43
N PRO A 120 -53.36 35.86 -7.79
CA PRO A 120 -52.43 36.80 -8.46
C PRO A 120 -51.56 37.69 -7.54
N GLN A 121 -50.45 38.15 -8.14
CA GLN A 121 -49.73 39.44 -8.01
C GLN A 121 -49.91 40.36 -6.78
N LEU A 122 -48.77 40.93 -6.32
CA LEU A 122 -48.38 42.36 -6.39
C LEU A 122 -46.91 42.45 -5.85
N THR A 123 -45.92 42.95 -6.59
CA THR A 123 -45.36 44.34 -6.59
C THR A 123 -45.04 44.90 -5.20
N ASP A 124 -43.91 45.57 -4.92
CA ASP A 124 -42.83 46.06 -5.80
C ASP A 124 -41.57 46.44 -4.99
N THR A 125 -40.48 46.84 -5.67
CA THR A 125 -39.42 47.80 -5.20
C THR A 125 -38.60 47.46 -3.92
N VAL A 126 -37.27 47.64 -3.77
CA VAL A 126 -36.03 47.89 -4.54
C VAL A 126 -35.06 48.66 -3.61
N MET A 127 -33.76 48.40 -3.72
CA MET A 127 -32.63 48.90 -2.87
C MET A 127 -32.62 48.44 -1.40
N ALA A 128 -31.54 47.96 -0.76
CA ALA A 128 -30.06 47.98 -0.92
C ALA A 128 -29.31 48.97 0.00
N MET A 129 -28.00 48.71 0.17
CA MET A 129 -27.02 49.36 1.07
C MET A 129 -27.23 49.04 2.57
N THR A 130 -26.32 48.30 3.24
CA THR A 130 -24.97 48.66 3.75
C THR A 130 -25.01 49.78 4.79
N THR A 131 -24.27 49.74 5.92
CA THR A 131 -22.95 49.11 6.13
C THR A 131 -22.73 48.71 7.61
N ALA A 132 -21.67 47.95 7.89
CA ALA A 132 -21.29 47.46 9.22
C ALA A 132 -20.90 48.55 10.23
N LYS A 133 -20.96 48.21 11.53
CA LYS A 133 -19.81 48.36 12.43
C LYS A 133 -19.85 47.44 13.66
N GLU A 134 -18.72 47.33 14.35
CA GLU A 134 -18.38 46.28 15.32
C GLU A 134 -18.49 46.74 16.79
N ALA A 135 -18.58 45.73 17.67
CA ALA A 135 -18.09 45.68 19.05
C ALA A 135 -18.62 46.67 20.13
N VAL A 136 -18.81 46.15 21.37
CA VAL A 136 -17.85 46.33 22.48
C VAL A 136 -18.30 45.58 23.74
N THR A 137 -17.54 44.52 24.08
CA THR A 137 -17.21 43.92 25.40
C THR A 137 -18.24 43.65 26.52
N SER A 138 -17.85 42.66 27.34
CA SER A 138 -18.27 42.33 28.72
C SER A 138 -19.58 41.54 28.91
N GLY A 139 -19.64 40.57 29.83
CA GLY A 139 -18.54 39.96 30.59
C GLY A 139 -18.97 39.30 31.89
N ILE A 140 -18.96 37.96 31.94
CA ILE A 140 -19.12 37.20 33.19
C ILE A 140 -18.12 36.04 33.18
N SER A 141 -17.25 36.00 34.18
CA SER A 141 -16.43 34.84 34.52
C SER A 141 -17.07 34.09 35.68
N LEU A 142 -17.00 32.76 35.68
CA LEU A 142 -17.07 31.96 36.90
C LEU A 142 -16.08 30.80 36.78
N GLU A 143 -15.55 30.36 37.93
CA GLU A 143 -14.25 29.68 37.98
C GLU A 143 -14.29 28.16 37.77
N GLN A 144 -13.09 27.60 37.66
CA GLN A 144 -12.81 26.20 37.35
C GLN A 144 -13.11 25.28 38.55
N ALA A 145 -13.55 24.06 38.25
CA ALA A 145 -13.30 22.90 39.09
C ALA A 145 -12.50 21.90 38.26
N THR A 146 -11.34 21.46 38.75
CA THR A 146 -10.40 20.62 38.02
C THR A 146 -10.64 19.14 38.30
N ASP A 147 -10.61 18.31 37.26
CA ASP A 147 -10.16 16.92 37.36
C ASP A 147 -9.22 16.61 36.19
N ARG A 148 -8.25 15.71 36.40
CA ARG A 148 -7.18 15.39 35.44
C ARG A 148 -7.30 13.95 34.93
N SER A 149 -7.48 13.80 33.63
CA SER A 149 -7.16 12.55 32.93
C SER A 149 -6.27 12.86 31.72
N ASP A 150 -4.98 13.00 31.96
CA ASP A 150 -3.99 13.22 30.90
C ASP A 150 -3.88 11.96 30.01
N LYS A 151 -4.58 12.00 28.88
CA LYS A 151 -4.30 11.19 27.69
C LYS A 151 -4.05 12.14 26.53
N PRO A 152 -2.90 12.06 25.84
CA PRO A 152 -2.69 12.87 24.65
C PRO A 152 -3.71 12.46 23.58
N GLN A 153 -4.60 13.39 23.20
CA GLN A 153 -5.36 13.22 21.97
C GLN A 153 -4.41 13.44 20.79
N PRO A 154 -4.55 12.66 19.69
CA PRO A 154 -3.77 12.89 18.49
C PRO A 154 -4.06 14.30 17.96
N GLN A 155 -3.03 15.13 17.90
CA GLN A 155 -3.14 16.54 17.52
C GLN A 155 -3.55 16.66 16.04
N GLU A 156 -4.34 17.70 15.74
CA GLU A 156 -5.15 17.82 14.52
C GLU A 156 -4.43 17.46 13.21
N SER A 157 -4.87 16.36 12.58
CA SER A 157 -4.61 16.12 11.16
C SER A 157 -5.26 17.26 10.36
N SER A 158 -4.43 18.07 9.69
CA SER A 158 -4.82 19.37 9.12
C SER A 158 -6.18 19.36 8.39
N TRP A 159 -7.14 20.10 8.94
CA TRP A 159 -8.44 20.34 8.29
C TRP A 159 -8.27 20.91 6.88
N SER A 160 -7.20 21.68 6.61
CA SER A 160 -6.87 22.18 5.28
C SER A 160 -6.49 21.05 4.31
N ALA A 161 -5.77 20.01 4.75
CA ALA A 161 -5.47 18.86 3.90
C ALA A 161 -6.75 18.05 3.58
N MET A 162 -7.63 17.86 4.56
CA MET A 162 -8.93 17.21 4.33
C MET A 162 -9.83 18.05 3.42
N LEU A 163 -9.81 19.39 3.53
CA LEU A 163 -10.52 20.31 2.65
C LEU A 163 -9.95 20.31 1.22
N ILE A 164 -8.62 20.29 1.05
CA ILE A 164 -7.98 20.17 -0.29
C ILE A 164 -8.37 18.85 -0.95
N ALA A 165 -8.33 17.73 -0.22
CA ALA A 165 -8.79 16.44 -0.72
C ALA A 165 -10.29 16.44 -1.06
N LEU A 166 -11.12 17.10 -0.25
CA LEU A 166 -12.56 17.25 -0.49
C LEU A 166 -12.83 18.11 -1.74
N PHE A 167 -12.15 19.24 -1.91
CA PHE A 167 -12.25 20.08 -3.11
C PHE A 167 -11.77 19.35 -4.37
N ALA A 168 -10.66 18.61 -4.29
CA ALA A 168 -10.15 17.78 -5.38
C ALA A 168 -11.14 16.66 -5.78
N MET A 169 -11.94 16.14 -4.83
CA MET A 169 -13.04 15.21 -5.13
C MET A 169 -14.34 15.88 -5.61
N ILE A 170 -14.49 17.19 -5.42
CA ILE A 170 -15.71 17.94 -5.77
C ILE A 170 -15.63 18.59 -7.16
N GLN A 171 -14.44 18.95 -7.66
CA GLN A 171 -14.33 19.65 -8.95
C GLN A 171 -14.80 18.80 -10.15
N PRO A 172 -15.83 19.23 -10.90
CA PRO A 172 -16.43 18.45 -12.00
C PRO A 172 -15.73 18.67 -13.36
N GLU A 173 -14.45 19.05 -13.36
CA GLU A 173 -13.71 19.39 -14.60
C GLU A 173 -13.50 18.17 -15.50
N TRP A 174 -13.55 16.96 -14.94
CA TRP A 174 -13.58 15.68 -15.64
C TRP A 174 -14.70 15.55 -16.70
N ALA A 175 -15.71 16.45 -16.67
CA ALA A 175 -16.85 16.43 -17.57
C ALA A 175 -16.77 17.46 -18.73
N LYS A 176 -15.71 18.28 -18.85
CA LYS A 176 -15.69 19.41 -19.81
C LYS A 176 -14.62 19.40 -20.89
N GLU A 177 -13.42 18.88 -20.65
CA GLU A 177 -12.40 18.83 -21.71
C GLU A 177 -12.31 17.45 -22.35
N LYS A 178 -12.88 17.36 -23.56
CA LYS A 178 -12.54 16.33 -24.54
C LYS A 178 -11.18 16.67 -25.17
N LEU A 179 -10.14 16.69 -24.33
CA LEU A 179 -8.78 17.06 -24.71
C LEU A 179 -8.28 16.12 -25.83
N GLU A 180 -7.62 16.68 -26.85
CA GLU A 180 -7.21 15.91 -28.01
C GLU A 180 -6.06 14.97 -27.64
N LEU A 181 -6.34 13.65 -27.68
CA LEU A 181 -5.47 12.59 -27.15
C LEU A 181 -4.16 12.41 -27.92
N GLU A 182 -3.95 13.12 -29.04
CA GLU A 182 -2.97 12.74 -30.07
C GLU A 182 -1.64 13.50 -29.99
N GLU A 183 -1.55 14.66 -29.33
CA GLU A 183 -0.38 15.55 -29.46
C GLU A 183 0.76 15.33 -28.44
N ILE A 184 0.54 14.67 -27.30
CA ILE A 184 1.58 14.55 -26.26
C ILE A 184 2.45 13.30 -26.51
N PRO A 185 3.77 13.44 -26.76
CA PRO A 185 4.65 12.31 -27.02
C PRO A 185 4.61 11.26 -25.92
N LEU A 186 4.30 10.01 -26.30
CA LEU A 186 4.51 8.86 -25.43
C LEU A 186 6.01 8.55 -25.39
N GLU A 187 6.76 9.27 -24.54
CA GLU A 187 8.09 8.81 -24.14
C GLU A 187 7.95 7.38 -23.59
N GLU A 188 8.59 6.40 -24.23
CA GLU A 188 8.63 5.06 -23.67
C GLU A 188 9.44 5.12 -22.38
N ILE A 189 8.79 4.78 -21.26
CA ILE A 189 9.53 4.43 -20.05
C ILE A 189 10.03 3.01 -20.32
N PRO A 190 11.36 2.79 -20.42
CA PRO A 190 11.88 1.45 -20.58
C PRO A 190 11.51 0.67 -19.32
N ILE A 191 10.85 -0.48 -19.50
CA ILE A 191 10.50 -1.34 -18.37
C ILE A 191 11.81 -1.79 -17.71
N THR A 192 11.99 -1.42 -16.44
CA THR A 192 13.27 -1.57 -15.76
C THR A 192 13.39 -3.01 -15.27
N SER A 193 14.32 -3.79 -15.83
CA SER A 193 14.60 -5.15 -15.36
C SER A 193 15.33 -5.09 -14.02
N VAL A 194 14.59 -4.88 -12.94
CA VAL A 194 15.10 -4.89 -11.56
C VAL A 194 15.66 -6.30 -11.27
N PRO A 195 16.91 -6.40 -10.77
CA PRO A 195 17.48 -7.69 -10.35
C PRO A 195 16.60 -8.40 -9.31
N PRO A 196 16.62 -9.75 -9.22
CA PRO A 196 15.82 -10.50 -8.25
C PRO A 196 16.11 -10.21 -6.77
N GLN A 197 17.22 -9.51 -6.48
CA GLN A 197 17.51 -8.84 -5.21
C GLN A 197 18.29 -7.56 -5.50
N VAL A 198 17.95 -6.47 -4.82
CA VAL A 198 18.72 -5.21 -4.76
C VAL A 198 18.81 -4.78 -3.31
N SER A 199 19.98 -4.33 -2.86
CA SER A 199 20.22 -3.93 -1.47
C SER A 199 21.15 -2.70 -1.45
N GLU A 200 20.74 -1.61 -0.82
CA GLU A 200 21.52 -0.36 -0.74
C GLU A 200 21.63 0.17 0.69
N VAL A 201 22.74 0.87 0.99
CA VAL A 201 22.96 1.57 2.27
C VAL A 201 23.59 2.92 1.99
N LEU A 202 22.91 3.99 2.41
CA LEU A 202 23.33 5.37 2.17
C LEU A 202 23.54 6.08 3.51
N PRO A 203 24.79 6.36 3.93
CA PRO A 203 25.05 7.23 5.07
C PRO A 203 24.64 8.67 4.70
N SER A 204 23.99 9.38 5.62
CA SER A 204 23.58 10.75 5.35
C SER A 204 24.78 11.67 5.15
N ARG A 205 24.65 12.61 4.20
CA ARG A 205 25.58 13.72 4.01
C ARG A 205 25.27 14.92 4.91
N ASP A 206 24.07 14.97 5.48
CA ASP A 206 23.64 15.95 6.48
C ASP A 206 22.93 15.23 7.64
N SER A 207 23.58 15.20 8.80
CA SER A 207 23.05 14.58 10.02
C SER A 207 21.88 15.35 10.64
N ALA A 208 21.50 16.53 10.10
CA ALA A 208 20.28 17.23 10.46
C ALA A 208 19.02 16.72 9.74
N LEU A 209 19.17 15.91 8.67
CA LEU A 209 18.04 15.26 7.98
C LEU A 209 17.78 13.85 8.53
N PHE A 210 18.80 13.00 8.53
CA PHE A 210 18.79 11.61 9.01
C PHE A 210 20.25 11.14 9.27
N TRP A 211 20.45 9.96 9.85
CA TRP A 211 21.78 9.35 10.06
C TRP A 211 22.17 8.38 8.95
N ARG A 212 21.32 7.39 8.65
CA ARG A 212 21.53 6.34 7.64
C ARG A 212 20.20 5.95 7.00
N TYR A 213 20.23 5.61 5.71
CA TYR A 213 19.12 5.01 4.98
C TYR A 213 19.53 3.62 4.52
N ASP A 214 18.67 2.63 4.75
CA ASP A 214 18.85 1.24 4.34
C ASP A 214 17.71 0.84 3.42
N MET A 215 18.00 0.13 2.33
CA MET A 215 17.01 -0.35 1.37
C MET A 215 17.30 -1.81 1.01
N ASP A 216 16.25 -2.60 0.86
CA ASP A 216 16.30 -3.93 0.25
C ASP A 216 15.02 -4.20 -0.54
N SER A 217 15.13 -4.89 -1.67
CA SER A 217 14.01 -5.35 -2.50
C SER A 217 14.29 -6.75 -3.05
N TYR A 218 13.31 -7.65 -2.98
CA TYR A 218 13.46 -9.08 -3.25
C TYR A 218 12.25 -9.66 -4.00
N ALA A 219 12.50 -10.24 -5.17
CA ALA A 219 11.45 -10.69 -6.08
C ALA A 219 10.92 -12.09 -5.75
N ALA A 220 9.60 -12.19 -5.58
CA ALA A 220 8.80 -13.40 -5.64
C ALA A 220 8.18 -13.65 -7.02
N ASN A 221 7.79 -12.60 -7.74
CA ASN A 221 7.25 -12.64 -9.10
C ASN A 221 8.36 -12.90 -10.14
N SER A 222 8.01 -13.37 -11.35
CA SER A 222 9.02 -13.71 -12.39
C SER A 222 9.77 -12.49 -12.93
N LYS A 223 9.22 -11.32 -12.65
CA LYS A 223 9.84 -10.01 -12.71
C LYS A 223 9.37 -9.30 -11.43
N ASN A 224 10.22 -8.50 -10.80
CA ASN A 224 9.82 -7.75 -9.61
C ASN A 224 8.77 -6.70 -10.01
N GLU A 225 7.59 -6.71 -9.38
CA GLU A 225 6.57 -5.66 -9.55
C GLU A 225 6.68 -4.58 -8.44
N ASP A 226 7.53 -4.76 -7.43
CA ASP A 226 7.92 -3.69 -6.49
C ASP A 226 9.01 -2.74 -7.06
N ARG A 227 9.09 -1.53 -6.51
CA ARG A 227 10.22 -0.59 -6.63
C ARG A 227 10.46 0.13 -5.30
N SER A 228 11.71 0.50 -5.03
CA SER A 228 12.04 1.59 -4.10
C SER A 228 12.76 2.72 -4.84
N GLN A 229 12.73 3.92 -4.26
CA GLN A 229 13.39 5.12 -4.77
C GLN A 229 14.03 5.89 -3.61
N CYS A 230 15.24 6.39 -3.81
CA CYS A 230 15.93 7.30 -2.90
C CYS A 230 16.47 8.50 -3.68
N VAL A 231 16.26 9.73 -3.16
CA VAL A 231 16.78 10.97 -3.75
C VAL A 231 17.30 11.90 -2.65
N LEU A 232 18.53 12.38 -2.84
CA LEU A 232 19.11 13.51 -2.12
C LEU A 232 19.15 14.71 -3.08
N ASP A 233 18.52 15.82 -2.70
CA ASP A 233 18.39 17.01 -3.55
C ASP A 233 18.52 18.31 -2.73
N SER A 234 18.64 19.43 -3.44
CA SER A 234 18.53 20.77 -2.88
C SER A 234 17.57 21.59 -3.73
N ILE A 235 16.63 22.29 -3.09
CA ILE A 235 15.64 23.11 -3.78
C ILE A 235 15.66 24.55 -3.26
N ASP A 236 15.69 25.53 -4.15
CA ASP A 236 15.28 26.88 -3.79
C ASP A 236 13.74 26.93 -3.76
N ARG A 237 13.18 27.46 -2.67
CA ARG A 237 11.73 27.59 -2.49
C ARG A 237 11.33 29.07 -2.58
N PRO A 238 10.22 29.42 -3.25
CA PRO A 238 9.78 30.80 -3.34
C PRO A 238 9.73 31.47 -1.96
N GLY A 239 10.32 32.66 -1.85
CA GLY A 239 10.37 33.42 -0.60
C GLY A 239 11.34 32.91 0.48
N ARG A 240 12.04 31.77 0.30
CA ARG A 240 13.13 31.34 1.21
C ARG A 240 14.47 32.01 0.85
N GLY A 241 14.83 32.04 -0.43
CA GLY A 241 16.09 32.65 -0.90
C GLY A 241 17.35 31.90 -0.46
N THR A 242 17.20 30.62 -0.11
CA THR A 242 18.27 29.71 0.31
C THR A 242 17.93 28.30 -0.16
N ASP A 243 18.90 27.65 -0.80
CA ASP A 243 18.93 26.21 -1.04
C ASP A 243 18.50 25.43 0.22
N THR A 244 17.39 24.71 0.10
CA THR A 244 16.78 23.90 1.15
C THR A 244 17.07 22.43 0.88
N PRO A 245 17.87 21.76 1.73
CA PRO A 245 18.14 20.33 1.59
C PRO A 245 16.88 19.48 1.68
N VAL A 246 16.76 18.50 0.79
CA VAL A 246 15.64 17.57 0.70
C VAL A 246 16.17 16.13 0.66
N PHE A 247 15.57 15.27 1.49
CA PHE A 247 15.63 13.84 1.30
C PHE A 247 14.25 13.31 0.94
N PHE A 248 14.17 12.47 -0.08
CA PHE A 248 12.97 11.73 -0.47
C PHE A 248 13.28 10.24 -0.55
N CYS A 249 12.38 9.41 -0.04
CA CYS A 249 12.29 8.02 -0.47
C CYS A 249 10.84 7.61 -0.76
N GLY A 250 10.67 6.51 -1.48
CA GLY A 250 9.37 5.90 -1.71
C GLY A 250 9.46 4.41 -1.94
N CYS A 251 8.56 3.66 -1.31
CA CYS A 251 8.30 2.25 -1.56
C CYS A 251 7.02 2.12 -2.40
N TYR A 252 7.10 1.41 -3.50
CA TYR A 252 6.04 1.27 -4.49
C TYR A 252 5.78 -0.21 -4.75
N ASP A 253 4.54 -0.63 -4.59
CA ASP A 253 4.06 -2.02 -4.71
C ASP A 253 3.20 -2.08 -5.96
N GLY A 254 3.66 -2.78 -6.99
CA GLY A 254 3.06 -2.78 -8.32
C GLY A 254 2.29 -4.07 -8.60
N HIS A 255 1.20 -3.96 -9.37
CA HIS A 255 0.37 -5.11 -9.68
C HIS A 255 -0.08 -5.18 -11.15
N GLY A 256 0.03 -6.38 -11.72
CA GLY A 256 -0.44 -6.74 -13.06
C GLY A 256 0.55 -6.43 -14.19
N GLY A 257 1.70 -5.85 -13.85
CA GLY A 257 2.77 -5.50 -14.78
C GLY A 257 3.54 -4.25 -14.37
N GLU A 258 4.85 -4.24 -14.65
CA GLU A 258 5.80 -3.22 -14.17
C GLU A 258 5.51 -1.77 -14.63
N GLU A 259 4.69 -1.56 -15.67
CA GLU A 259 4.57 -0.25 -16.32
C GLU A 259 4.08 0.86 -15.38
N ALA A 260 3.18 0.54 -14.43
CA ALA A 260 2.72 1.52 -13.44
C ALA A 260 3.81 1.86 -12.41
N VAL A 261 4.49 0.85 -11.87
CA VAL A 261 5.50 1.05 -10.82
C VAL A 261 6.76 1.75 -11.37
N ASP A 262 7.21 1.41 -12.58
CA ASP A 262 8.32 2.10 -13.26
C ASP A 262 7.94 3.57 -13.58
N PHE A 263 6.67 3.82 -13.92
CA PHE A 263 6.19 5.19 -14.13
C PHE A 263 6.18 6.00 -12.83
N VAL A 264 5.63 5.45 -11.73
CA VAL A 264 5.61 6.11 -10.42
C VAL A 264 7.03 6.40 -9.94
N GLN A 265 7.94 5.42 -10.01
CA GLN A 265 9.35 5.59 -9.66
C GLN A 265 10.04 6.69 -10.50
N LYS A 266 9.78 6.77 -11.80
CA LYS A 266 10.35 7.81 -12.67
C LYS A 266 9.77 9.21 -12.41
N LYS A 267 8.49 9.32 -12.06
CA LYS A 267 7.73 10.59 -12.16
C LYS A 267 7.32 11.21 -10.83
N LEU A 268 6.99 10.42 -9.81
CA LEU A 268 6.30 10.92 -8.61
C LEU A 268 7.12 12.01 -7.91
N TYR A 269 8.40 11.76 -7.63
CA TYR A 269 9.27 12.77 -7.01
C TYR A 269 9.43 14.02 -7.88
N GLY A 270 9.60 13.87 -9.20
CA GLY A 270 9.77 15.00 -10.12
C GLY A 270 8.55 15.92 -10.14
N ASN A 271 7.35 15.35 -10.14
CA ASN A 271 6.09 16.09 -10.09
C ASN A 271 5.91 16.79 -8.73
N ILE A 272 6.19 16.12 -7.60
CA ILE A 272 6.18 16.74 -6.27
C ILE A 272 7.19 17.89 -6.20
N ARG A 273 8.40 17.70 -6.76
CA ARG A 273 9.48 18.71 -6.77
C ARG A 273 9.08 19.98 -7.51
N ALA A 274 8.41 19.88 -8.67
CA ALA A 274 7.91 21.04 -9.40
C ALA A 274 7.00 21.90 -8.50
N HIS A 275 6.00 21.29 -7.87
CA HIS A 275 5.10 21.97 -6.94
C HIS A 275 5.75 22.48 -5.64
N LEU A 276 6.99 22.08 -5.33
CA LEU A 276 7.76 22.61 -4.18
C LEU A 276 8.62 23.83 -4.53
N VAL A 277 8.95 24.03 -5.82
CA VAL A 277 9.80 25.15 -6.31
C VAL A 277 8.99 26.23 -7.04
N GLU A 278 7.83 25.89 -7.59
CA GLU A 278 6.98 26.85 -8.31
C GLU A 278 6.11 27.70 -7.37
N ASN A 279 5.74 27.17 -6.20
CA ASN A 279 4.75 27.77 -5.29
C ASN A 279 5.23 27.75 -3.81
N ASP A 280 4.96 28.82 -3.03
CA ASP A 280 5.11 28.81 -1.55
C ASP A 280 3.88 28.21 -0.84
N GLU A 281 3.23 27.23 -1.50
CA GLU A 281 2.16 26.46 -0.88
C GLU A 281 2.72 25.52 0.21
N PRO A 282 1.88 25.03 1.15
CA PRO A 282 2.30 24.02 2.12
C PRO A 282 2.78 22.75 1.42
N VAL A 283 3.87 22.15 1.92
CA VAL A 283 4.48 20.92 1.36
C VAL A 283 3.45 19.80 1.12
N ALA A 284 2.44 19.65 1.99
CA ALA A 284 1.36 18.69 1.81
C ALA A 284 0.50 18.95 0.56
N HIS A 285 0.29 20.21 0.15
CA HIS A 285 -0.36 20.54 -1.12
C HIS A 285 0.50 20.12 -2.31
N SER A 286 1.81 20.42 -2.29
CA SER A 286 2.75 20.00 -3.34
C SER A 286 2.82 18.48 -3.50
N ILE A 287 2.69 17.73 -2.39
CA ILE A 287 2.58 16.26 -2.43
C ILE A 287 1.25 15.83 -3.08
N ILE A 288 0.10 16.38 -2.67
CA ILE A 288 -1.22 16.05 -3.28
C ILE A 288 -1.21 16.32 -4.79
N MET A 289 -0.66 17.47 -5.21
CA MET A 289 -0.56 17.85 -6.62
C MET A 289 0.41 16.96 -7.39
N GLY A 290 1.57 16.61 -6.83
CA GLY A 290 2.49 15.66 -7.46
C GLY A 290 1.88 14.26 -7.66
N PHE A 291 1.11 13.75 -6.69
CA PHE A 291 0.33 12.51 -6.85
C PHE A 291 -0.74 12.64 -7.93
N LYS A 292 -1.51 13.74 -7.94
CA LYS A 292 -2.54 14.03 -8.95
C LYS A 292 -1.95 14.03 -10.37
N ASP A 293 -0.85 14.76 -10.59
CA ASP A 293 -0.29 14.92 -11.92
C ASP A 293 0.38 13.63 -12.42
N THR A 294 0.94 12.81 -11.51
CA THR A 294 1.43 11.46 -11.81
C THR A 294 0.30 10.53 -12.24
N GLU A 295 -0.85 10.56 -11.55
CA GLU A 295 -2.05 9.83 -11.95
C GLU A 295 -2.59 10.31 -13.31
N GLU A 296 -2.78 11.62 -13.51
CA GLU A 296 -3.36 12.15 -14.74
C GLU A 296 -2.48 11.86 -15.96
N GLU A 297 -1.15 11.99 -15.86
CA GLU A 297 -0.25 11.61 -16.94
C GLU A 297 -0.30 10.09 -17.22
N PHE A 298 -0.25 9.23 -16.20
CA PHE A 298 -0.32 7.79 -16.41
C PHE A 298 -1.66 7.36 -17.02
N LYS A 299 -2.77 7.84 -16.46
CA LYS A 299 -4.13 7.55 -16.90
C LYS A 299 -4.31 7.92 -18.38
N ARG A 300 -3.88 9.13 -18.78
CA ARG A 300 -3.86 9.57 -20.18
C ARG A 300 -3.00 8.67 -21.08
N ARG A 301 -1.78 8.31 -20.65
CA ARG A 301 -0.90 7.39 -21.41
C ARG A 301 -1.57 6.03 -21.64
N SER A 302 -2.21 5.48 -20.61
CA SER A 302 -2.94 4.21 -20.70
C SER A 302 -4.15 4.28 -21.65
N GLN A 303 -4.87 5.41 -21.68
CA GLN A 303 -5.99 5.64 -22.61
C GLN A 303 -5.52 5.72 -24.07
N ILE A 304 -4.39 6.37 -24.36
CA ILE A 304 -3.84 6.42 -25.73
C ILE A 304 -3.44 5.01 -26.20
N LYS A 305 -2.75 4.24 -25.34
CA LYS A 305 -2.45 2.82 -25.61
C LYS A 305 -3.72 1.98 -25.82
N PHE A 306 -4.81 2.30 -25.12
CA PHE A 306 -6.10 1.63 -25.26
C PHE A 306 -6.73 1.84 -26.65
N GLU A 307 -6.75 3.08 -27.17
CA GLU A 307 -7.25 3.35 -28.53
C GLU A 307 -6.33 2.75 -29.61
N GLN A 308 -5.02 2.65 -29.34
CA GLN A 308 -4.06 1.91 -30.16
C GLN A 308 -4.24 0.38 -30.10
N GLY A 309 -5.22 -0.14 -29.34
CA GLY A 309 -5.57 -1.56 -29.26
C GLY A 309 -4.96 -2.32 -28.07
N SER A 310 -4.12 -1.68 -27.26
CA SER A 310 -3.46 -2.29 -26.09
C SER A 310 -4.19 -1.99 -24.78
N TRP A 311 -4.91 -2.98 -24.25
CA TRP A 311 -5.67 -2.81 -23.00
C TRP A 311 -4.84 -3.00 -21.72
N SER A 312 -3.65 -3.62 -21.79
CA SER A 312 -2.91 -4.04 -20.59
C SER A 312 -2.47 -2.88 -19.71
N SER A 313 -2.03 -1.77 -20.30
CA SER A 313 -1.63 -0.57 -19.57
C SER A 313 -2.80 0.10 -18.82
N CYS A 314 -4.05 -0.28 -19.09
CA CYS A 314 -5.22 0.16 -18.32
C CYS A 314 -5.56 -0.74 -17.12
N SER A 315 -4.87 -1.88 -16.96
CA SER A 315 -5.10 -2.87 -15.89
C SER A 315 -3.83 -3.20 -15.10
N VAL A 316 -2.87 -2.27 -15.11
CA VAL A 316 -1.72 -2.24 -14.21
C VAL A 316 -1.88 -1.07 -13.25
N GLY A 317 -1.41 -1.21 -12.03
CA GLY A 317 -1.42 -0.15 -11.03
C GLY A 317 -0.21 -0.24 -10.11
N ALA A 318 -0.05 0.79 -9.27
CA ALA A 318 0.93 0.80 -8.20
C ALA A 318 0.35 1.47 -6.95
N CYS A 319 0.45 0.76 -5.83
CA CYS A 319 0.39 1.31 -4.49
C CYS A 319 1.68 2.07 -4.19
N ALA A 320 1.61 3.15 -3.40
CA ALA A 320 2.76 4.00 -3.13
C ALA A 320 2.75 4.59 -1.72
N VAL A 321 3.82 4.36 -0.95
CA VAL A 321 4.11 5.08 0.30
C VAL A 321 5.45 5.80 0.17
N MET A 322 5.50 7.07 0.58
CA MET A 322 6.71 7.90 0.48
C MET A 322 7.02 8.64 1.77
N ALA A 323 8.28 9.01 1.95
CA ALA A 323 8.77 9.88 3.01
C ALA A 323 9.57 11.04 2.40
N LEU A 324 9.29 12.26 2.84
CA LEU A 324 9.98 13.49 2.45
C LEU A 324 10.44 14.23 3.69
N VAL A 325 11.77 14.36 3.87
CA VAL A 325 12.37 15.17 4.93
C VAL A 325 12.80 16.52 4.35
N ILE A 326 12.18 17.60 4.84
CA ILE A 326 12.39 18.98 4.39
C ILE A 326 12.08 19.95 5.54
N GLU A 327 12.84 21.05 5.69
CA GLU A 327 12.67 22.04 6.77
C GLU A 327 12.57 21.40 8.18
N LYS A 328 13.31 20.30 8.44
CA LYS A 328 13.28 19.48 9.67
C LYS A 328 11.92 18.84 10.01
N LYS A 329 11.02 18.74 9.03
CA LYS A 329 9.76 17.99 9.10
C LYS A 329 9.88 16.77 8.21
N LEU A 330 9.34 15.66 8.69
CA LEU A 330 9.07 14.47 7.90
C LEU A 330 7.60 14.52 7.47
N TYR A 331 7.36 14.44 6.16
CA TYR A 331 6.03 14.19 5.60
C TYR A 331 6.00 12.76 5.08
N VAL A 332 4.95 12.02 5.42
CA VAL A 332 4.72 10.65 4.91
C VAL A 332 3.36 10.61 4.24
N ALA A 333 3.32 10.15 3.00
CA ALA A 333 2.09 10.04 2.22
C ALA A 333 1.86 8.61 1.77
N ASN A 334 0.64 8.09 1.91
CA ASN A 334 0.27 6.75 1.47
C ASN A 334 -0.94 6.75 0.53
N CYS A 335 -0.79 6.08 -0.62
CA CYS A 335 -1.82 5.78 -1.60
C CYS A 335 -1.74 4.29 -2.00
N GLY A 336 -2.10 3.42 -1.06
CA GLY A 336 -2.09 1.96 -1.24
C GLY A 336 -2.17 1.20 0.09
N ASP A 337 -2.00 -0.12 0.04
CA ASP A 337 -1.80 -1.01 1.20
C ASP A 337 -0.31 -1.19 1.58
N CYS A 338 0.61 -0.53 0.87
CA CYS A 338 1.93 -0.20 1.45
C CYS A 338 1.74 0.51 2.80
N ARG A 339 2.70 0.36 3.72
CA ARG A 339 2.61 0.94 5.07
C ARG A 339 3.93 1.60 5.47
N ALA A 340 3.83 2.65 6.28
CA ALA A 340 4.91 3.20 7.06
C ALA A 340 4.62 3.13 8.57
N ILE A 341 5.64 2.76 9.35
CA ILE A 341 5.60 2.73 10.82
C ILE A 341 6.81 3.49 11.37
N MET A 342 6.64 4.11 12.53
CA MET A 342 7.65 4.94 13.20
C MET A 342 7.94 4.41 14.60
N ALA A 343 9.22 4.40 14.97
CA ALA A 343 9.67 3.98 16.29
C ALA A 343 10.33 5.14 17.04
N TYR A 344 9.99 5.32 18.31
CA TYR A 344 10.55 6.34 19.18
C TYR A 344 10.83 5.77 20.56
N ARG A 345 11.87 6.28 21.22
CA ARG A 345 12.25 5.82 22.56
C ARG A 345 11.51 6.61 23.63
N GLU A 346 10.85 5.90 24.51
CA GLU A 346 10.26 6.46 25.72
C GLU A 346 11.35 6.85 26.74
N SER A 347 10.97 7.66 27.72
CA SER A 347 11.89 8.16 28.75
C SER A 347 12.44 7.08 29.69
N ASP A 348 11.82 5.89 29.73
CA ASP A 348 12.29 4.71 30.46
C ASP A 348 13.23 3.82 29.61
N GLY A 349 13.44 4.15 28.33
CA GLY A 349 14.26 3.38 27.39
C GLY A 349 13.52 2.29 26.61
N THR A 350 12.22 2.10 26.84
CA THR A 350 11.39 1.22 26.00
C THR A 350 11.16 1.81 24.60
N LEU A 351 10.92 0.95 23.61
CA LEU A 351 10.67 1.35 22.23
C LEU A 351 9.18 1.23 21.95
N SER A 352 8.54 2.36 21.65
CA SER A 352 7.14 2.42 21.23
C SER A 352 7.03 2.47 19.71
N VAL A 353 5.94 1.91 19.19
CA VAL A 353 5.64 1.85 17.75
C VAL A 353 4.35 2.61 17.45
N GLU A 354 4.39 3.42 16.39
CA GLU A 354 3.25 4.14 15.85
C GLU A 354 3.11 3.83 14.37
N GLN A 355 1.98 3.23 13.98
CA GLN A 355 1.62 3.12 12.58
C GLN A 355 1.16 4.50 12.08
N ILE A 356 2.04 5.17 11.34
CA ILE A 356 1.83 6.55 10.90
C ILE A 356 0.97 6.65 9.63
N THR A 357 0.73 5.55 8.91
CA THR A 357 -0.14 5.52 7.73
C THR A 357 -1.21 4.45 7.86
N PHE A 358 -2.44 4.72 7.41
CA PHE A 358 -3.46 3.70 7.27
C PHE A 358 -3.34 2.98 5.92
N ASP A 359 -3.51 1.66 5.94
CA ASP A 359 -3.57 0.80 4.77
C ASP A 359 -4.86 1.10 3.98
N HIS A 360 -4.74 1.30 2.67
CA HIS A 360 -5.89 1.59 1.82
C HIS A 360 -6.52 0.34 1.19
N SER A 361 -6.62 -0.75 1.94
CA SER A 361 -7.13 -2.04 1.45
C SER A 361 -8.63 -2.21 1.64
N ALA A 362 -9.30 -2.94 0.76
CA ALA A 362 -10.73 -3.27 0.87
C ALA A 362 -11.01 -4.22 2.05
N ASN A 363 -9.98 -4.85 2.60
CA ASN A 363 -10.03 -5.58 3.87
C ASN A 363 -10.27 -4.66 5.07
N GLU A 364 -9.90 -3.36 5.00
CA GLU A 364 -10.01 -2.44 6.13
C GLU A 364 -11.42 -1.84 6.29
N GLU A 365 -11.99 -1.97 7.50
CA GLU A 365 -13.34 -1.50 7.79
C GLU A 365 -13.53 0.00 7.53
N ARG A 366 -12.47 0.80 7.70
CA ARG A 366 -12.45 2.24 7.38
C ARG A 366 -12.73 2.47 5.89
N GLU A 367 -11.99 1.80 5.02
CA GLU A 367 -12.14 1.98 3.57
C GLU A 367 -13.39 1.27 3.04
N GLN A 368 -13.82 0.15 3.62
CA GLN A 368 -15.14 -0.41 3.33
C GLN A 368 -16.28 0.57 3.65
N ARG A 369 -16.18 1.30 4.77
CA ARG A 369 -17.15 2.33 5.15
C ARG A 369 -17.08 3.53 4.20
N ARG A 370 -15.87 4.00 3.86
CA ARG A 370 -15.66 5.07 2.86
C ARG A 370 -16.31 4.69 1.53
N LEU A 371 -16.04 3.49 1.01
CA LEU A 371 -16.59 2.99 -0.25
C LEU A 371 -18.12 2.87 -0.21
N ARG A 372 -18.71 2.32 0.86
CA ARG A 372 -20.18 2.20 0.99
C ARG A 372 -20.89 3.56 1.11
N VAL A 373 -20.26 4.56 1.75
CA VAL A 373 -20.77 5.93 1.82
C VAL A 373 -20.60 6.66 0.48
N LEU A 374 -19.50 6.41 -0.24
CA LEU A 374 -19.28 6.96 -1.59
C LEU A 374 -20.11 6.26 -2.67
N TYR A 375 -20.61 5.04 -2.45
CA TYR A 375 -21.35 4.24 -3.44
C TYR A 375 -22.60 3.57 -2.84
N PRO A 376 -23.57 4.33 -2.30
CA PRO A 376 -24.81 3.79 -1.75
C PRO A 376 -25.69 3.10 -2.80
N GLU A 377 -25.50 3.39 -4.10
CA GLU A 377 -26.25 2.78 -5.19
C GLU A 377 -25.65 1.45 -5.72
N ASP A 378 -24.44 1.07 -5.30
CA ASP A 378 -23.60 0.07 -5.97
C ASP A 378 -23.27 -1.08 -4.99
N TYR A 379 -24.23 -1.98 -4.77
CA TYR A 379 -24.17 -3.02 -3.73
C TYR A 379 -22.94 -3.97 -3.82
N ASP A 380 -22.34 -4.11 -5.00
CA ASP A 380 -21.12 -4.87 -5.25
C ASP A 380 -19.84 -4.01 -5.19
N ILE A 381 -19.89 -2.80 -4.62
CA ILE A 381 -18.69 -1.94 -4.44
C ILE A 381 -17.62 -2.63 -3.60
N VAL A 382 -18.00 -3.40 -2.58
CA VAL A 382 -17.10 -4.23 -1.75
C VAL A 382 -17.62 -5.67 -1.76
N CYS A 383 -16.96 -6.52 -2.54
CA CYS A 383 -17.26 -7.95 -2.66
C CYS A 383 -16.36 -8.78 -1.74
N GLU A 384 -16.93 -9.67 -0.93
CA GLU A 384 -16.15 -10.75 -0.30
C GLU A 384 -15.88 -11.85 -1.34
N ILE A 385 -14.61 -12.25 -1.50
CA ILE A 385 -14.19 -13.35 -2.39
C ILE A 385 -13.44 -14.39 -1.55
N GLY A 386 -14.10 -15.53 -1.31
CA GLY A 386 -13.55 -16.61 -0.50
C GLY A 386 -14.01 -16.52 0.95
N GLN A 387 -13.08 -16.32 1.87
CA GLN A 387 -13.36 -16.09 3.30
C GLN A 387 -12.51 -14.93 3.80
N LYS A 388 -13.14 -13.92 4.41
CA LYS A 388 -12.52 -12.74 5.03
C LYS A 388 -11.59 -11.93 4.12
N ASN A 389 -11.83 -11.93 2.82
CA ASN A 389 -11.02 -11.18 1.86
C ASN A 389 -11.93 -10.41 0.92
N PHE A 390 -11.70 -9.11 0.82
CA PHE A 390 -12.62 -8.14 0.26
C PHE A 390 -11.98 -7.40 -0.92
N TYR A 391 -12.80 -7.05 -1.91
CA TYR A 391 -12.35 -6.54 -3.19
C TYR A 391 -13.25 -5.43 -3.71
N VAL A 392 -12.65 -4.33 -4.17
CA VAL A 392 -13.38 -3.26 -4.88
C VAL A 392 -13.93 -3.82 -6.19
N LYS A 393 -15.26 -3.80 -6.36
CA LYS A 393 -15.98 -4.40 -7.51
C LYS A 393 -15.60 -5.86 -7.81
N GLY A 394 -15.08 -6.59 -6.82
CA GLY A 394 -14.54 -7.95 -7.00
C GLY A 394 -13.23 -8.05 -7.80
N ARG A 395 -12.41 -6.98 -7.83
CA ARG A 395 -11.19 -6.88 -8.66
C ARG A 395 -9.89 -6.66 -7.88
N LEU A 396 -9.81 -5.54 -7.15
CA LEU A 396 -8.59 -5.10 -6.45
C LEU A 396 -8.81 -5.13 -4.93
N GLN A 397 -7.77 -5.50 -4.19
CA GLN A 397 -7.69 -5.23 -2.76
C GLN A 397 -7.36 -3.76 -2.48
N PRO A 398 -6.39 -3.12 -3.19
CA PRO A 398 -6.22 -1.68 -3.11
C PRO A 398 -7.51 -0.90 -3.42
N THR A 399 -7.89 -0.01 -2.51
CA THR A 399 -8.95 0.99 -2.70
C THR A 399 -8.41 2.35 -3.14
N ARG A 400 -7.07 2.47 -3.14
CA ARG A 400 -6.31 3.58 -3.72
C ARG A 400 -5.04 3.04 -4.38
N SER A 401 -4.69 3.61 -5.53
CA SER A 401 -3.50 3.29 -6.32
C SER A 401 -3.30 4.36 -7.41
N ILE A 402 -2.10 4.50 -7.95
CA ILE A 402 -1.86 5.17 -9.24
C ILE A 402 -2.05 4.13 -10.36
N GLY A 403 -2.66 4.53 -11.48
CA GLY A 403 -2.97 3.61 -12.58
C GLY A 403 -4.34 2.95 -12.45
N ASP A 404 -4.48 1.65 -12.71
CA ASP A 404 -5.76 0.91 -12.63
C ASP A 404 -6.91 1.58 -13.41
N THR A 405 -6.62 2.16 -14.57
CA THR A 405 -7.53 3.00 -15.36
C THR A 405 -8.90 2.33 -15.62
N TYR A 406 -8.96 1.00 -15.72
CA TYR A 406 -10.20 0.22 -15.85
C TYR A 406 -11.20 0.37 -14.69
N MET A 407 -10.73 0.76 -13.50
CA MET A 407 -11.53 1.04 -12.30
C MET A 407 -11.87 2.53 -12.14
N LYS A 408 -11.29 3.39 -12.99
CA LYS A 408 -11.39 4.85 -12.88
C LYS A 408 -12.11 5.50 -14.08
N VAL A 409 -11.89 4.99 -15.28
CA VAL A 409 -12.37 5.58 -16.55
C VAL A 409 -13.34 4.63 -17.25
N LYS A 410 -14.51 5.17 -17.62
CA LYS A 410 -15.57 4.40 -18.30
C LYS A 410 -15.18 3.98 -19.71
N ASP A 411 -14.44 4.81 -20.43
CA ASP A 411 -14.22 4.65 -21.87
C ASP A 411 -13.18 3.59 -22.23
N VAL A 412 -12.41 3.10 -21.25
CA VAL A 412 -11.56 1.90 -21.40
C VAL A 412 -12.31 0.59 -21.08
N ASN A 413 -13.53 0.67 -20.55
CA ASN A 413 -14.34 -0.48 -20.13
C ASN A 413 -15.06 -1.19 -21.32
N ARG A 414 -14.44 -1.19 -22.50
CA ARG A 414 -14.99 -1.70 -23.78
C ARG A 414 -13.98 -2.59 -24.51
N TYR A 415 -14.11 -2.79 -25.82
CA TYR A 415 -13.02 -3.40 -26.62
C TYR A 415 -11.94 -2.33 -26.87
N PRO A 416 -10.63 -2.64 -26.78
CA PRO A 416 -9.98 -3.97 -26.71
C PRO A 416 -10.09 -4.79 -25.40
N MET A 417 -10.45 -4.20 -24.25
CA MET A 417 -10.44 -4.93 -22.95
C MET A 417 -11.24 -6.26 -22.98
N PRO A 418 -10.68 -7.37 -22.46
CA PRO A 418 -11.40 -8.63 -22.32
C PRO A 418 -12.69 -8.47 -21.52
N ARG A 419 -13.79 -9.08 -21.98
CA ARG A 419 -15.09 -9.06 -21.27
C ARG A 419 -15.01 -9.55 -19.81
N GLY A 420 -14.02 -10.39 -19.49
CA GLY A 420 -13.78 -10.91 -18.14
C GLY A 420 -13.16 -9.91 -17.16
N LEU A 421 -12.54 -8.81 -17.64
CA LEU A 421 -11.93 -7.76 -16.80
C LEU A 421 -12.82 -6.53 -16.64
N ARG A 422 -13.75 -6.31 -17.58
CA ARG A 422 -14.70 -5.19 -17.55
C ARG A 422 -15.52 -5.11 -16.25
N ILE A 423 -15.81 -3.89 -15.82
CA ILE A 423 -16.56 -3.58 -14.60
C ILE A 423 -18.03 -3.32 -14.94
N ARG A 424 -18.94 -3.76 -14.07
CA ARG A 424 -20.36 -3.38 -14.12
C ARG A 424 -20.61 -2.24 -13.14
N GLY A 425 -21.26 -1.17 -13.59
CA GLY A 425 -21.57 -0.02 -12.74
C GLY A 425 -21.70 1.26 -13.55
N SER A 426 -21.98 2.37 -12.87
CA SER A 426 -22.32 3.64 -13.51
C SER A 426 -21.12 4.42 -14.05
N PHE A 427 -19.95 4.27 -13.40
CA PHE A 427 -18.78 5.16 -13.55
C PHE A 427 -19.13 6.66 -13.39
N ARG A 428 -20.04 6.99 -12.45
CA ARG A 428 -20.31 8.40 -12.06
C ARG A 428 -19.11 9.09 -11.40
N ARG A 429 -18.13 8.30 -10.95
CA ARG A 429 -16.90 8.66 -10.23
C ARG A 429 -15.96 7.42 -10.24
N PRO A 430 -14.64 7.58 -10.01
CA PRO A 430 -13.69 6.46 -9.94
C PRO A 430 -13.92 5.54 -8.73
N TYR A 431 -13.98 4.22 -8.91
CA TYR A 431 -14.23 3.27 -7.81
C TYR A 431 -13.09 3.20 -6.78
N ILE A 432 -11.89 3.63 -7.19
CA ILE A 432 -10.67 3.77 -6.39
C ILE A 432 -10.07 5.16 -6.63
N SER A 433 -9.20 5.63 -5.72
CA SER A 433 -8.59 6.97 -5.82
C SER A 433 -7.07 6.92 -5.99
N ALA A 434 -6.45 8.00 -6.48
CA ALA A 434 -5.00 8.20 -6.43
C ALA A 434 -4.59 9.26 -5.38
N VAL A 435 -5.54 9.76 -4.57
CA VAL A 435 -5.27 10.78 -3.55
C VAL A 435 -4.69 10.13 -2.30
N PRO A 436 -3.47 10.51 -1.85
CA PRO A 436 -2.87 9.96 -0.65
C PRO A 436 -3.50 10.52 0.64
N ASP A 437 -3.47 9.74 1.72
CA ASP A 437 -3.50 10.31 3.08
C ASP A 437 -2.09 10.80 3.42
N ILE A 438 -1.96 11.98 4.05
CA ILE A 438 -0.67 12.62 4.39
C ILE A 438 -0.55 12.87 5.89
N PHE A 439 0.60 12.53 6.45
CA PHE A 439 0.98 12.69 7.84
C PHE A 439 2.23 13.58 7.94
N GLN A 440 2.26 14.46 8.94
CA GLN A 440 3.38 15.37 9.18
C GLN A 440 3.95 15.15 10.58
N VAL A 441 5.25 14.92 10.67
CA VAL A 441 6.01 14.67 11.88
C VAL A 441 7.06 15.78 12.02
N ASP A 442 7.00 16.53 13.11
CA ASP A 442 8.07 17.46 13.49
C ASP A 442 9.23 16.67 14.11
N LEU A 443 10.37 16.59 13.42
CA LEU A 443 11.50 15.78 13.87
C LEU A 443 12.24 16.40 15.08
N GLN A 444 12.14 17.72 15.27
CA GLN A 444 12.74 18.39 16.44
C GLN A 444 11.97 18.07 17.72
N ASN A 445 10.66 17.91 17.63
CA ASN A 445 9.77 17.62 18.74
C ASN A 445 9.57 16.11 18.97
N ARG A 446 9.24 15.33 17.92
CA ARG A 446 8.94 13.89 18.01
C ARG A 446 10.19 13.00 18.17
N LYS A 447 11.34 13.43 17.61
CA LYS A 447 12.64 12.73 17.68
C LYS A 447 12.57 11.19 17.54
N PRO A 448 11.97 10.65 16.46
CA PRO A 448 11.98 9.21 16.22
C PRO A 448 13.41 8.67 16.13
N GLU A 449 13.60 7.40 16.46
CA GLU A 449 14.87 6.72 16.21
C GLU A 449 14.98 6.26 14.76
N PHE A 450 13.87 5.72 14.23
CA PHE A 450 13.77 5.28 12.85
C PHE A 450 12.32 5.24 12.35
N VAL A 451 12.16 5.23 11.03
CA VAL A 451 10.91 4.96 10.30
C VAL A 451 11.15 3.82 9.33
N VAL A 452 10.20 2.89 9.23
CA VAL A 452 10.21 1.78 8.26
C VAL A 452 9.06 2.00 7.29
N LEU A 453 9.34 1.94 5.98
CA LEU A 453 8.36 1.86 4.90
C LEU A 453 8.49 0.48 4.22
N GLY A 454 7.41 -0.02 3.62
CA GLY A 454 7.47 -1.27 2.85
C GLY A 454 6.17 -1.66 2.14
N SER A 455 6.30 -2.62 1.22
CA SER A 455 5.20 -3.27 0.48
C SER A 455 4.44 -4.28 1.34
N ASP A 456 3.33 -4.82 0.81
CA ASP A 456 2.48 -5.80 1.53
C ASP A 456 3.25 -7.08 1.88
N GLY A 457 4.29 -7.43 1.12
CA GLY A 457 5.18 -8.58 1.36
C GLY A 457 5.93 -8.54 2.69
N LEU A 458 6.15 -7.36 3.30
CA LEU A 458 6.65 -7.24 4.67
C LEU A 458 5.50 -7.34 5.69
N PHE A 459 4.51 -6.46 5.56
CA PHE A 459 3.48 -6.25 6.57
C PHE A 459 2.37 -7.32 6.61
N GLY A 460 2.33 -8.20 5.60
CA GLY A 460 1.49 -9.39 5.56
C GLY A 460 2.07 -10.60 6.31
N GLU A 461 3.37 -10.62 6.61
CA GLU A 461 4.06 -11.74 7.27
C GLU A 461 4.59 -11.40 8.69
N LEU A 462 5.00 -10.14 8.93
CA LEU A 462 5.46 -9.64 10.24
C LEU A 462 4.56 -8.52 10.79
N LYS A 463 4.49 -8.41 12.12
CA LYS A 463 3.73 -7.34 12.79
C LYS A 463 4.54 -6.06 12.98
N ASN A 464 3.85 -4.93 13.13
CA ASN A 464 4.47 -3.63 13.43
C ASN A 464 5.41 -3.69 14.67
N GLU A 465 4.97 -4.32 15.77
CA GLU A 465 5.76 -4.45 17.00
C GLU A 465 7.00 -5.36 16.81
N GLU A 466 6.84 -6.40 15.99
CA GLU A 466 7.87 -7.41 15.68
C GLU A 466 8.96 -6.81 14.77
N ILE A 467 8.56 -6.09 13.72
CA ILE A 467 9.46 -5.32 12.84
C ILE A 467 10.28 -4.32 13.66
N VAL A 468 9.64 -3.55 14.55
CA VAL A 468 10.31 -2.55 15.38
C VAL A 468 11.31 -3.17 16.37
N GLN A 469 10.98 -4.33 16.96
CA GLN A 469 11.91 -5.08 17.82
C GLN A 469 13.11 -5.63 17.04
N LEU A 470 12.88 -6.19 15.84
CA LEU A 470 13.93 -6.69 14.96
C LEU A 470 14.87 -5.57 14.51
N VAL A 471 14.34 -4.40 14.10
CA VAL A 471 15.17 -3.24 13.73
C VAL A 471 16.04 -2.79 14.91
N ASP A 472 15.51 -2.72 16.13
CA ASP A 472 16.30 -2.31 17.30
C ASP A 472 17.44 -3.30 17.58
N GLN A 473 17.14 -4.59 17.53
CA GLN A 473 18.12 -5.67 17.67
C GLN A 473 19.21 -5.61 16.59
N PHE A 474 18.84 -5.47 15.31
CA PHE A 474 19.80 -5.41 14.20
C PHE A 474 20.67 -4.14 14.25
N ARG A 475 20.12 -3.01 14.71
CA ARG A 475 20.87 -1.77 14.94
C ARG A 475 21.92 -1.96 16.03
N ASP A 476 21.54 -2.45 17.21
CA ASP A 476 22.49 -2.66 18.32
C ASP A 476 23.49 -3.81 18.06
N GLN A 477 23.17 -4.77 17.19
CA GLN A 477 24.11 -5.76 16.65
C GLN A 477 25.10 -5.19 15.60
N GLY A 478 24.92 -3.96 15.13
CA GLY A 478 25.79 -3.34 14.13
C GLY A 478 25.58 -3.85 12.69
N VAL A 479 24.38 -4.35 12.37
CA VAL A 479 24.04 -4.85 11.03
C VAL A 479 24.20 -3.73 9.98
N GLN A 480 24.81 -4.10 8.85
CA GLN A 480 25.18 -3.16 7.79
C GLN A 480 23.97 -2.65 7.02
N ASN A 481 23.05 -3.55 6.61
CA ASN A 481 21.77 -3.23 6.00
C ASN A 481 20.65 -3.90 6.82
N VAL A 482 19.83 -3.10 7.51
CA VAL A 482 18.73 -3.58 8.35
C VAL A 482 17.53 -4.02 7.52
N SER A 483 17.28 -3.41 6.37
CA SER A 483 16.21 -3.82 5.43
C SER A 483 16.44 -5.24 4.92
N GLN A 484 17.68 -5.59 4.57
CA GLN A 484 18.05 -6.94 4.14
C GLN A 484 17.84 -7.98 5.27
N ALA A 485 18.17 -7.62 6.51
CA ALA A 485 17.97 -8.48 7.67
C ALA A 485 16.48 -8.64 8.05
N LEU A 486 15.65 -7.60 7.83
CA LEU A 486 14.19 -7.72 7.92
C LEU A 486 13.64 -8.67 6.85
N ARG A 487 14.10 -8.56 5.59
CA ARG A 487 13.76 -9.52 4.53
C ARG A 487 14.13 -10.95 4.94
N GLU A 488 15.32 -11.16 5.50
CA GLU A 488 15.74 -12.48 5.98
C GLU A 488 14.82 -13.02 7.08
N ALA A 489 14.42 -12.20 8.05
CA ALA A 489 13.42 -12.58 9.07
C ALA A 489 12.02 -12.89 8.48
N VAL A 490 11.60 -12.19 7.42
CA VAL A 490 10.38 -12.52 6.66
C VAL A 490 10.51 -13.90 6.01
N LEU A 491 11.64 -14.18 5.34
CA LEU A 491 11.90 -15.48 4.71
C LEU A 491 11.96 -16.61 5.74
N GLU A 492 12.58 -16.40 6.91
CA GLU A 492 12.54 -17.36 8.03
C GLU A 492 11.10 -17.68 8.44
N ARG A 493 10.26 -16.67 8.73
CA ARG A 493 8.83 -16.82 9.05
C ARG A 493 8.05 -17.61 7.98
N ILE A 494 8.32 -17.37 6.70
CA ILE A 494 7.73 -18.13 5.59
C ILE A 494 8.21 -19.60 5.63
N THR A 495 9.48 -19.85 5.92
CA THR A 495 10.03 -21.22 5.96
C THR A 495 9.45 -22.06 7.11
N GLU A 496 9.18 -21.45 8.28
CA GLU A 496 8.44 -22.05 9.39
C GLU A 496 7.03 -22.51 8.95
N ILE A 497 6.32 -21.65 8.21
CA ILE A 497 4.95 -21.88 7.74
C ILE A 497 4.87 -23.05 6.75
N TYR A 498 5.82 -23.12 5.82
CA TYR A 498 5.81 -24.13 4.74
C TYR A 498 6.62 -25.39 5.05
N GLY A 499 7.40 -25.42 6.14
CA GLY A 499 8.22 -26.58 6.53
C GLY A 499 9.41 -26.82 5.59
N THR A 500 10.05 -25.73 5.15
CA THR A 500 11.20 -25.73 4.22
C THR A 500 12.40 -25.00 4.85
N THR A 501 13.47 -24.73 4.10
CA THR A 501 14.61 -23.93 4.59
C THR A 501 14.75 -22.64 3.80
N ALA A 502 15.37 -21.61 4.38
CA ALA A 502 15.63 -20.35 3.67
C ALA A 502 16.45 -20.58 2.38
N ALA A 503 17.46 -21.46 2.45
CA ALA A 503 18.24 -21.84 1.28
C ALA A 503 17.40 -22.55 0.19
N ASP A 504 16.45 -23.41 0.55
CA ASP A 504 15.53 -24.00 -0.44
C ASP A 504 14.67 -22.91 -1.10
N LEU A 505 14.12 -21.98 -0.32
CA LEU A 505 13.26 -20.90 -0.78
C LEU A 505 14.01 -19.91 -1.69
N GLU A 506 15.26 -19.57 -1.36
CA GLU A 506 16.13 -18.75 -2.22
C GLU A 506 16.43 -19.44 -3.56
N ASN A 507 16.62 -20.76 -3.55
CA ASN A 507 16.81 -21.58 -4.75
C ASN A 507 15.53 -21.76 -5.59
N VAL A 508 14.34 -21.45 -5.06
CA VAL A 508 13.13 -21.33 -5.90
C VAL A 508 13.30 -20.14 -6.83
N LEU A 509 13.11 -20.34 -8.13
CA LEU A 509 13.19 -19.26 -9.10
C LEU A 509 12.06 -18.22 -8.90
N PRO A 510 12.34 -16.91 -9.13
CA PRO A 510 11.30 -15.88 -9.18
C PRO A 510 10.17 -16.28 -10.16
N GLY A 511 8.93 -16.01 -9.76
CA GLY A 511 7.70 -16.48 -10.40
C GLY A 511 7.17 -17.78 -9.80
N ASN A 512 8.05 -18.67 -9.32
CA ASN A 512 7.66 -19.82 -8.50
C ASN A 512 7.67 -19.47 -7.00
N ARG A 513 8.52 -18.53 -6.56
CA ARG A 513 8.52 -17.97 -5.19
C ARG A 513 7.16 -17.38 -4.79
N ARG A 514 6.41 -16.85 -5.77
CA ARG A 514 5.03 -16.35 -5.62
C ARG A 514 4.02 -17.39 -5.11
N ASP A 515 4.36 -18.68 -5.07
CA ASP A 515 3.56 -19.71 -4.39
C ASP A 515 3.69 -19.69 -2.84
N TYR A 516 4.65 -18.92 -2.32
CA TYR A 516 4.99 -18.82 -0.90
C TYR A 516 4.68 -17.40 -0.36
N HIS A 517 5.27 -16.38 -0.97
CA HIS A 517 5.23 -14.98 -0.51
C HIS A 517 4.97 -13.96 -1.64
N ASP A 518 4.98 -12.67 -1.30
CA ASP A 518 4.89 -11.56 -2.26
C ASP A 518 6.26 -10.98 -2.63
N ASP A 519 6.33 -10.06 -3.59
CA ASP A 519 7.52 -9.20 -3.71
C ASP A 519 7.70 -8.43 -2.39
N ILE A 520 8.94 -8.29 -1.92
CA ILE A 520 9.25 -7.69 -0.61
C ILE A 520 10.17 -6.51 -0.83
N THR A 521 9.76 -5.30 -0.44
CA THR A 521 10.60 -4.10 -0.46
C THR A 521 10.48 -3.35 0.85
N ILE A 522 11.63 -2.91 1.37
CA ILE A 522 11.79 -2.39 2.73
C ILE A 522 12.77 -1.22 2.71
N ASP A 523 12.33 -0.07 3.19
CA ASP A 523 13.13 1.15 3.35
C ASP A 523 13.17 1.56 4.84
N VAL A 524 14.36 1.68 5.42
CA VAL A 524 14.54 2.09 6.83
C VAL A 524 15.32 3.39 6.91
N LEU A 525 14.65 4.44 7.39
CA LEU A 525 15.23 5.75 7.66
C LEU A 525 15.65 5.78 9.13
N HIS A 526 16.95 5.66 9.41
CA HIS A 526 17.51 5.82 10.75
C HIS A 526 17.80 7.29 11.02
N PHE A 527 17.13 7.90 11.98
CA PHE A 527 17.40 9.27 12.44
C PHE A 527 18.47 9.31 13.54
N THR A 528 18.59 8.25 14.36
CA THR A 528 19.62 8.13 15.40
C THR A 528 20.57 6.96 15.15
N PRO A 529 21.88 7.11 15.48
CA PRO A 529 22.84 6.00 15.43
C PRO A 529 22.54 4.95 16.51
N PRO A 530 23.01 3.69 16.32
CA PRO A 530 22.87 2.62 17.32
C PRO A 530 23.46 2.98 18.70
N ARG A 531 22.92 2.38 19.77
CA ARG A 531 23.25 2.78 21.15
C ARG A 531 24.71 2.51 21.49
N ALA A 532 25.25 1.39 21.02
CA ALA A 532 26.67 1.05 21.16
C ALA A 532 27.59 2.12 20.54
N ALA A 533 27.24 2.63 19.36
CA ALA A 533 28.01 3.67 18.67
C ALA A 533 27.86 5.06 19.33
N ALA A 534 26.68 5.36 19.90
CA ALA A 534 26.47 6.58 20.68
C ALA A 534 27.25 6.57 22.00
N GLN A 535 27.25 5.43 22.72
CA GLN A 535 27.99 5.25 23.97
C GLN A 535 29.52 5.27 23.75
N ALA A 536 30.02 4.57 22.73
CA ALA A 536 31.45 4.57 22.37
C ALA A 536 31.97 5.92 21.81
N LYS A 537 31.09 6.93 21.67
CA LYS A 537 31.44 8.32 21.31
C LYS A 537 31.24 9.30 22.48
N ALA A 538 30.68 8.84 23.60
CA ALA A 538 30.45 9.61 24.81
C ALA A 538 31.41 9.22 25.97
N ALA A 539 32.09 8.07 25.83
CA ALA A 539 33.26 7.67 26.60
C ALA A 539 34.56 8.07 25.88
#